data_AF-A0AAD7HDU0-F1
#
_entry.id   AF-A0AAD7HDU0-F1
#
_cell.length_a   1.000
_cell.length_b   1.000
_cell.length_c   1.000
_cell.angle_alpha   90.00
_cell.angle_beta   90.00
_cell.angle_gamma   90.00
#
_symmetry.space_group_name_H-M   'P 1'
#
loop_
_entity.id
_entity.type
_entity.pdbx_description
1 polymer ?
#
loop_
_entity_poly.entity_id
_entity_poly.type
_entity_poly.pdbx_seq_one_letter_code
_entity_poly.pdbx_strand_id
1 'polypeptide(L)' 'WPKLNWGLLLGCGLARFASSRGKIIPAMNHFFTIIVSTSMYLIWNLRNTRVLETSTPPSKIEIHNRWVSLMNSALRRDQ' A
#
# COMPACT_ATOMS: atom_id res chain seq x y z
N TRP A 1 0.29 7.35 -13.24
CA TRP A 1 0.77 7.01 -11.89
C TRP A 1 2.15 7.61 -11.67
N PRO A 2 2.42 8.26 -10.53
CA PRO A 2 3.72 8.86 -10.24
C PRO A 2 4.81 7.80 -10.11
N LYS A 3 6.05 8.17 -10.43
CA LYS A 3 7.20 7.32 -10.15
C LYS A 3 7.38 7.21 -8.63
N LEU A 4 7.37 5.97 -8.13
CA LEU A 4 7.56 5.70 -6.70
C LEU A 4 8.97 6.09 -6.28
N ASN A 5 9.07 6.82 -5.17
CA ASN A 5 10.31 7.15 -4.48
C ASN A 5 10.04 7.15 -2.97
N TRP A 6 11.09 7.15 -2.15
CA TRP A 6 10.95 7.09 -0.70
C TRP A 6 10.12 8.23 -0.12
N GLY A 7 10.28 9.45 -0.65
CA GLY A 7 9.47 10.60 -0.22
C GLY A 7 7.97 10.39 -0.47
N LEU A 8 7.63 9.82 -1.62
CA LEU A 8 6.24 9.51 -1.98
C LEU A 8 5.68 8.32 -1.20
N LEU A 9 6.51 7.32 -0.87
CA LEU A 9 6.09 6.18 -0.06
C LEU A 9 5.79 6.63 1.39
N LEU A 10 6.72 7.35 1.99
CA LEU A 10 6.60 7.87 3.36
C LEU A 10 5.51 8.97 3.46
N GLY A 11 5.39 9.78 2.42
CA GLY A 11 4.41 10.87 2.33
C GLY A 11 3.16 10.54 1.51
N CYS A 12 2.78 9.27 1.37
CA CYS A 12 1.69 8.87 0.46
C CYS A 12 0.35 9.56 0.74
N GLY A 13 0.05 9.85 2.02
CA GLY A 13 -1.14 10.62 2.41
C GLY A 13 -1.13 12.10 2.00
N LEU A 14 0.03 12.64 1.61
CA LEU A 14 0.18 14.01 1.08
C LEU A 14 0.18 14.05 -0.45
N ALA A 15 0.06 12.89 -1.11
CA ALA A 15 0.06 12.82 -2.57
C ALA A 15 -1.17 13.55 -3.15
N ARG A 16 -0.93 14.46 -4.10
CA ARG A 16 -1.96 15.24 -4.78
C ARG A 16 -2.04 14.85 -6.24
N PHE A 17 -3.01 14.02 -6.57
CA PHE A 17 -3.40 13.70 -7.93
C PHE A 17 -4.40 14.76 -8.41
N ALA A 18 -4.05 15.44 -9.50
CA ALA A 18 -4.89 16.42 -10.15
C ALA A 18 -5.18 16.00 -11.59
N SER A 19 -6.35 16.39 -12.10
CA SER A 19 -6.70 16.24 -13.51
C SER A 19 -5.86 17.16 -14.39
N SER A 20 -5.92 16.96 -15.71
CA SER A 20 -5.30 17.86 -16.70
C SER A 20 -5.76 19.32 -16.59
N ARG A 21 -6.89 19.58 -15.92
CA ARG A 21 -7.42 20.93 -15.64
C ARG A 21 -7.05 21.45 -14.24
N GLY A 22 -6.13 20.79 -13.54
CA GLY A 22 -5.66 21.18 -12.20
C GLY A 22 -6.60 20.84 -11.04
N LYS A 23 -7.76 20.21 -11.31
CA LYS A 23 -8.71 19.82 -10.26
C LYS A 23 -8.19 18.60 -9.52
N ILE A 24 -8.03 18.69 -8.20
CA ILE A 24 -7.69 17.54 -7.34
C ILE A 24 -8.76 16.46 -7.49
N ILE A 25 -8.34 15.20 -7.55
CA ILE A 25 -9.23 14.04 -7.60
C ILE A 25 -9.09 13.29 -6.26
N PRO A 26 -9.93 13.60 -5.25
CA PRO A 26 -9.79 13.04 -3.90
C PRO A 26 -9.81 11.51 -3.87
N ALA A 27 -10.67 10.89 -4.69
CA ALA A 27 -10.76 9.44 -4.81
C ALA A 27 -9.45 8.79 -5.26
N MET A 28 -8.69 9.43 -6.15
CA MET A 28 -7.39 8.90 -6.58
C MET A 28 -6.32 9.05 -5.50
N ASN A 29 -6.32 10.16 -4.75
CA ASN A 29 -5.43 10.33 -3.60
C ASN A 29 -5.70 9.27 -2.54
N HIS A 30 -6.99 9.04 -2.25
CA HIS A 30 -7.42 8.08 -1.24
C HIS A 30 -7.01 6.66 -1.65
N PHE A 31 -7.35 6.27 -2.88
CA PHE A 31 -6.99 4.95 -3.41
C PHE A 31 -5.47 4.73 -3.45
N PHE A 32 -4.69 5.75 -3.84
CA PHE A 32 -3.22 5.66 -3.80
C PHE A 32 -2.71 5.47 -2.37
N THR A 33 -3.26 6.22 -1.41
CA THR A 33 -2.88 6.12 0.01
C THR A 33 -3.18 4.72 0.53
N ILE A 34 -4.34 4.15 0.22
CA ILE A 34 -4.70 2.77 0.59
C ILE A 34 -3.69 1.77 0.02
N ILE A 35 -3.39 1.83 -1.27
CA ILE A 35 -2.44 0.89 -1.91
C ILE A 35 -1.07 0.97 -1.26
N VAL A 36 -0.52 2.18 -1.12
CA VAL A 36 0.85 2.36 -0.62
C VAL A 36 0.95 1.97 0.85
N SER A 37 0.05 2.46 1.70
CA SER A 37 0.06 2.15 3.13
C SER A 37 -0.13 0.65 3.39
N THR A 38 -1.08 0.00 2.72
CA THR A 38 -1.32 -1.44 2.84
C THR A 38 -0.11 -2.26 2.41
N SER A 39 0.53 -1.85 1.31
CA SER A 39 1.73 -2.53 0.81
C SER A 39 2.93 -2.35 1.74
N MET A 40 3.15 -1.14 2.26
CA MET A 40 4.21 -0.86 3.23
C MET A 40 4.00 -1.63 4.54
N TYR A 41 2.76 -1.69 5.02
CA TYR A 41 2.40 -2.48 6.20
C TYR A 41 2.73 -3.96 5.99
N LEU A 42 2.36 -4.54 4.84
CA LEU A 42 2.67 -5.94 4.55
C LEU A 42 4.19 -6.18 4.49
N ILE A 43 4.96 -5.30 3.86
CA ILE A 43 6.43 -5.40 3.80
C ILE A 43 7.02 -5.36 5.22
N TRP A 44 6.59 -4.41 6.03
CA TRP A 44 7.03 -4.28 7.42
C TRP A 44 6.68 -5.54 8.23
N ASN A 45 5.47 -6.06 8.08
CA ASN A 45 5.02 -7.25 8.78
C ASN A 45 5.83 -8.49 8.38
N LEU A 46 6.01 -8.72 7.07
CA LEU A 46 6.85 -9.82 6.55
C LEU A 46 8.30 -9.73 7.05
N ARG A 47 8.86 -8.52 7.09
CA ARG A 47 10.20 -8.28 7.64
C ARG A 47 10.26 -8.63 9.13
N ASN A 48 9.25 -8.26 9.91
CA ASN A 48 9.22 -8.55 11.35
C ASN A 48 9.00 -10.03 11.64
N THR A 49 8.08 -10.71 10.96
CA THR A 49 7.91 -12.16 11.09
C THR A 49 9.22 -12.90 10.81
N ARG A 50 9.96 -12.48 9.77
CA ARG A 50 11.28 -13.07 9.48
C ARG A 50 12.29 -12.83 10.59
N VAL A 51 12.36 -11.62 11.14
CA VAL A 51 13.39 -11.23 12.13
C VAL A 51 13.07 -11.73 13.54
N LEU A 52 11.81 -11.66 13.96
CA LEU A 52 11.38 -11.95 15.32
C LEU A 52 11.04 -13.43 15.53
N GLU A 53 10.41 -14.08 14.55
CA GLU A 53 9.95 -15.47 14.69
C GLU A 53 10.94 -16.46 14.06
N THR A 54 12.02 -15.98 13.44
CA THR A 54 12.98 -16.80 12.66
C THR A 54 12.26 -17.73 11.67
N SER A 55 11.13 -17.27 11.14
CA SER A 55 10.26 -18.05 10.27
C SER A 55 10.80 -18.12 8.85
N THR A 56 10.53 -19.24 8.16
CA THR A 56 10.86 -19.36 6.74
C THR A 56 10.11 -18.31 5.93
N PRO A 57 10.75 -17.67 4.95
CA PRO A 57 10.06 -16.69 4.12
C PRO A 57 8.85 -17.33 3.41
N PRO A 58 7.67 -16.69 3.46
CA PRO A 58 6.49 -17.21 2.77
C PRO A 58 6.70 -17.25 1.26
N SER A 59 5.99 -18.15 0.61
CA SER A 59 6.06 -18.28 -0.86
C SER A 59 5.54 -17.02 -1.55
N LYS A 60 5.95 -16.81 -2.80
CA LYS A 60 5.43 -15.68 -3.61
C LYS A 60 3.91 -15.69 -3.72
N ILE A 61 3.31 -16.88 -3.84
CA ILE A 61 1.85 -17.07 -3.94
C ILE A 61 1.19 -16.66 -2.62
N GLU A 62 1.77 -17.07 -1.50
CA GLU A 62 1.25 -16.71 -0.19
C GLU A 62 1.34 -15.19 0.08
N ILE A 63 2.46 -14.55 -0.28
CA ILE A 63 2.61 -13.09 -0.19
C ILE A 63 1.53 -12.40 -1.03
N HIS A 64 1.30 -12.87 -2.25
CA HIS A 64 0.26 -12.32 -3.12
C HIS A 64 -1.14 -12.48 -2.51
N ASN A 65 -1.48 -13.66 -2.02
CA ASN A 65 -2.78 -13.92 -1.39
C ASN A 65 -3.01 -13.07 -0.14
N ARG A 66 -1.97 -12.90 0.69
CA ARG A 66 -1.99 -12.00 1.86
C ARG A 66 -2.22 -10.55 1.43
N TRP A 67 -1.54 -10.09 0.38
CA TRP A 67 -1.73 -8.74 -0.16
C TRP A 67 -3.15 -8.52 -0.69
N VAL A 68 -3.68 -9.45 -1.50
CA VAL A 68 -5.06 -9.38 -2.02
C VAL A 68 -6.07 -9.36 -0.88
N SER A 69 -5.90 -10.21 0.14
CA SER A 69 -6.75 -10.23 1.33
C SER A 69 -6.75 -8.89 2.06
N LEU A 70 -5.57 -8.32 2.34
CA LEU A 70 -5.43 -7.02 3.00
C LEU A 70 -6.04 -5.88 2.19
N MET A 71 -5.80 -5.85 0.88
CA MET A 71 -6.38 -4.87 -0.03
C MET A 71 -7.91 -4.93 -0.04
N ASN A 72 -8.48 -6.14 -0.14
CA ASN A 72 -9.93 -6.33 -0.09
C ASN A 72 -10.51 -5.88 1.26
N SER A 73 -9.83 -6.14 2.37
CA SER A 73 -10.25 -5.65 3.69
C SER A 73 -10.16 -4.13 3.79
N ALA A 74 -9.12 -3.50 3.24
CA ALA A 74 -8.97 -2.05 3.24
C ALA A 74 -10.06 -1.37 2.40
N LEU A 75 -10.32 -1.89 1.19
CA LEU A 75 -11.37 -1.37 0.30
C LEU A 75 -12.77 -1.54 0.88
N ARG A 76 -13.05 -2.64 1.59
CA ARG A 76 -14.33 -2.81 2.29
C ARG A 76 -14.57 -1.79 3.40
N ARG A 77 -13.50 -1.28 4.03
CA ARG A 77 -13.62 -0.22 5.06
C ARG A 77 -13.75 1.18 4.46
N ASP A 78 -13.47 1.33 3.17
CA ASP A 78 -13.59 2.57 2.41
C ASP A 78 -15.01 2.79 1.84
N GLN A 79 -15.87 1.76 1.88
CA GLN A 79 -17.30 1.85 1.58
C GLN A 79 -18.11 2.34 2.78
#